data_AF-A0A061G2F9-F1
#
_entry.id   AF-A0A061G2F9-F1
#
_cell.length_a   1.000
_cell.length_b   1.000
_cell.length_c   1.000
_cell.angle_alpha   90.00
_cell.angle_beta   90.00
_cell.angle_gamma   90.00
#
_symmetry.space_group_name_H-M   'P 1'
#
loop_
_entity.id
_entity.type
_entity.pdbx_description
1 polymer ?
#
loop_
_entity_poly.entity_id
_entity_poly.type
_entity_poly.pdbx_seq_one_letter_code
_entity_poly.pdbx_strand_id
1 'polypeptide(L)'
;MVYIPASGHIVDKQTLEQKQHQVIHLEDKFKVWHRLPVFMWLVYLGMKGHLHQRYNLLHVGGIGTIGGKYDTRDFCYNTTDRKCNHPSGDVIGNQGTFFGRNMLPSTSNWMRINWYGFLGKKFKDMFGHVCGLILSGLVGFRKPKDHGVPYSLTKQFFSIYKMHSLLPNKFILRNIKSTTPKYECPLVSENKWEDLTNDNEVIEALREVYEENVDKLDLLVGLHAKKKIKGFAINGTAFFILLLITSRYASMLEADHFFTINFNSQTYAEKGLEWVNKTEALKDVIDRHFLDMTRKWMRCSSAFSVWDAALNKRNYIPLYLRLTP
;
A
#
# COMPACT_ATOMS: atom_id res chain seq x y z
N MET A 1 -2.24 4.43 -11.36
CA MET A 1 -1.46 5.43 -12.10
C MET A 1 -0.17 5.71 -11.32
N VAL A 2 0.98 5.43 -11.93
CA VAL A 2 2.25 6.07 -11.54
C VAL A 2 2.26 7.41 -12.28
N TYR A 3 2.42 8.53 -11.57
CA TYR A 3 2.54 9.83 -12.23
C TYR A 3 4.01 10.11 -12.50
N ILE A 4 4.47 9.87 -13.74
CA ILE A 4 5.77 10.36 -14.20
C ILE A 4 5.51 11.63 -15.01
N PRO A 5 6.12 12.78 -14.67
CA PRO A 5 5.97 13.99 -15.45
C PRO A 5 6.55 13.78 -16.85
N ALA A 6 5.75 14.00 -17.88
CA ALA A 6 6.20 13.95 -19.26
C ALA A 6 7.17 15.11 -19.54
N SER A 7 8.47 14.83 -19.54
CA SER A 7 9.49 15.75 -20.03
C SER A 7 9.43 15.79 -21.56
N GLY A 8 8.64 16.71 -22.10
CA GLY A 8 8.78 17.12 -23.49
C GLY A 8 10.17 17.75 -23.70
N HIS A 9 10.80 17.38 -24.83
CA HIS A 9 12.13 17.79 -25.32
C HIS A 9 13.36 17.01 -24.85
N ILE A 10 14.25 16.86 -25.85
CA ILE A 10 15.56 16.18 -25.87
C ILE A 10 15.47 14.65 -25.87
N VAL A 11 15.35 14.13 -27.10
CA VAL A 11 15.76 12.76 -27.44
C VAL A 11 17.28 12.73 -27.40
N ASP A 12 17.86 12.36 -26.25
CA ASP A 12 19.15 11.68 -26.22
C ASP A 12 19.33 10.94 -24.88
N LYS A 13 19.34 9.61 -24.95
CA LYS A 13 19.37 8.65 -23.83
C LYS A 13 18.20 8.76 -22.84
N GLN A 14 17.19 7.90 -23.02
CA GLN A 14 16.19 7.62 -21.98
C GLN A 14 16.83 7.18 -20.66
N THR A 15 16.33 7.68 -19.53
CA THR A 15 16.73 7.22 -18.20
C THR A 15 16.22 5.79 -17.94
N LEU A 16 16.84 5.08 -16.99
CA LEU A 16 16.43 3.74 -16.59
C LEU A 16 14.95 3.70 -16.16
N GLU A 17 14.49 4.73 -15.45
CA GLU A 17 13.10 4.88 -14.98
C GLU A 17 12.10 5.05 -16.14
N GLN A 18 12.46 5.79 -17.20
CA GLN A 18 11.62 5.93 -18.39
C GLN A 18 11.43 4.57 -19.09
N LYS A 19 12.50 3.76 -19.18
CA LYS A 19 12.42 2.39 -19.71
C LYS A 19 11.56 1.49 -18.83
N GLN A 20 11.76 1.52 -17.50
CA GLN A 20 10.92 0.78 -16.54
C GLN A 20 9.44 1.15 -16.68
N HIS A 21 9.13 2.44 -16.83
CA HIS A 21 7.76 2.92 -17.01
C HIS A 21 7.12 2.42 -18.31
N GLN A 22 7.87 2.42 -19.42
CA GLN A 22 7.36 1.88 -20.70
C GLN A 22 7.03 0.39 -20.61
N VAL A 23 7.87 -0.42 -19.96
CA VAL A 23 7.61 -1.85 -19.72
C VAL A 23 6.35 -2.03 -18.85
N ILE A 24 6.26 -1.34 -17.72
CA ILE A 24 5.09 -1.42 -16.82
C ILE A 24 3.82 -0.95 -17.53
N HIS A 25 3.89 0.11 -18.34
CA HIS A 25 2.73 0.61 -19.10
C HIS A 25 2.24 -0.39 -20.14
N LEU A 26 3.15 -1.10 -20.82
CA LEU A 26 2.79 -2.18 -21.74
C LEU A 26 2.10 -3.34 -20.99
N GLU A 27 2.68 -3.82 -19.88
CA GLU A 27 2.10 -4.89 -19.08
C GLU A 27 0.74 -4.52 -18.43
N ASP A 28 0.58 -3.27 -17.99
CA ASP A 28 -0.69 -2.72 -17.50
C ASP A 28 -1.73 -2.63 -18.62
N LYS A 29 -1.34 -2.21 -19.84
CA LYS A 29 -2.24 -2.10 -21.01
C LYS A 29 -2.81 -3.47 -21.41
N PHE A 30 -1.97 -4.50 -21.45
CA PHE A 30 -2.43 -5.87 -21.78
C PHE A 30 -3.05 -6.60 -20.58
N LYS A 31 -2.98 -6.04 -19.36
CA LYS A 31 -3.45 -6.65 -18.10
C LYS A 31 -2.84 -8.04 -17.87
N VAL A 32 -1.57 -8.27 -18.25
CA VAL A 32 -0.95 -9.62 -18.21
C VAL A 32 -0.13 -9.88 -16.95
N TRP A 33 0.43 -8.86 -16.29
CA TRP A 33 1.36 -8.97 -15.13
C TRP A 33 0.97 -10.07 -14.11
N HIS A 34 -0.30 -10.14 -13.73
CA HIS A 34 -0.86 -11.11 -12.77
C HIS A 34 -1.10 -12.53 -13.30
N ARG A 35 -0.73 -12.84 -14.55
CA ARG A 35 -0.81 -14.17 -15.22
C ARG A 35 0.58 -14.73 -15.60
N LEU A 36 1.63 -13.94 -15.40
CA LEU A 36 3.01 -14.33 -15.67
C LEU A 36 3.54 -15.29 -14.59
N PRO A 37 4.61 -16.06 -14.86
CA PRO A 37 5.31 -16.79 -13.82
C PRO A 37 5.72 -15.90 -12.64
N VAL A 38 5.69 -16.46 -11.42
CA VAL A 38 5.94 -15.72 -10.17
C VAL A 38 7.24 -14.89 -10.21
N PHE A 39 8.33 -15.36 -10.83
CA PHE A 39 9.55 -14.56 -10.96
C PHE A 39 9.37 -13.27 -11.79
N MET A 40 8.66 -13.34 -12.92
CA MET A 40 8.38 -12.16 -13.76
C MET A 40 7.45 -11.19 -13.03
N TRP A 41 6.45 -11.73 -12.34
CA TRP A 41 5.54 -10.96 -11.49
C TRP A 41 6.29 -10.19 -10.40
N LEU A 42 7.27 -10.82 -9.73
CA LEU A 42 8.12 -10.16 -8.74
C LEU A 42 9.03 -9.08 -9.35
N VAL A 43 9.59 -9.29 -10.55
CA VAL A 43 10.36 -8.26 -11.28
C VAL A 43 9.48 -7.05 -11.59
N TYR A 44 8.28 -7.27 -12.13
CA TYR A 44 7.29 -6.22 -12.39
C TYR A 44 6.91 -5.46 -11.10
N LEU A 45 6.65 -6.17 -9.99
CA LEU A 45 6.34 -5.55 -8.69
C LEU A 45 7.51 -4.74 -8.15
N GLY A 46 8.75 -5.22 -8.29
CA GLY A 46 9.96 -4.50 -7.89
C GLY A 46 10.14 -3.20 -8.68
N MET A 47 10.03 -3.26 -10.00
CA MET A 47 10.10 -2.06 -10.87
C MET A 47 8.97 -1.07 -10.54
N LYS A 48 7.75 -1.56 -10.34
CA LYS A 48 6.59 -0.70 -10.04
C LYS A 48 6.66 -0.10 -8.64
N GLY A 49 7.12 -0.86 -7.65
CA GLY A 49 7.42 -0.39 -6.30
C GLY A 49 8.50 0.69 -6.27
N HIS A 50 9.58 0.50 -7.03
CA HIS A 50 10.65 1.50 -7.18
C HIS A 50 10.13 2.82 -7.75
N LEU A 51 9.40 2.80 -8.87
CA LEU A 51 8.80 4.02 -9.44
C LEU A 51 7.77 4.67 -8.49
N HIS A 52 7.05 3.86 -7.72
CA HIS A 52 6.12 4.34 -6.70
C HIS A 52 6.83 5.03 -5.52
N GLN A 53 7.94 4.48 -5.03
CA GLN A 53 8.83 5.15 -4.09
C GLN A 53 9.45 6.42 -4.69
N ARG A 54 9.67 6.45 -6.01
CA ARG A 54 10.29 7.61 -6.65
C ARG A 54 9.34 8.80 -6.82
N TYR A 55 8.13 8.54 -7.30
CA TYR A 55 7.23 9.61 -7.79
C TYR A 55 5.94 9.81 -6.99
N ASN A 56 5.56 8.85 -6.14
CA ASN A 56 4.31 8.88 -5.38
C ASN A 56 4.53 9.09 -3.88
N LEU A 57 5.62 9.78 -3.48
CA LEU A 57 5.96 10.06 -2.09
C LEU A 57 6.02 11.58 -1.86
N LEU A 58 4.99 12.15 -1.26
CA LEU A 58 4.87 13.60 -1.05
C LEU A 58 4.84 13.93 0.45
N HIS A 59 5.76 14.80 0.89
CA HIS A 59 5.74 15.35 2.24
C HIS A 59 4.56 16.32 2.44
N VAL A 60 4.08 16.44 3.67
CA VAL A 60 3.10 17.44 4.09
C VAL A 60 3.59 18.06 5.39
N GLY A 61 3.98 19.34 5.35
CA GLY A 61 4.48 20.08 6.51
C GLY A 61 5.72 20.93 6.19
N GLY A 62 6.05 21.85 7.09
CA GLY A 62 7.27 22.67 7.02
C GLY A 62 8.49 21.98 7.64
N ILE A 63 9.67 22.61 7.57
CA ILE A 63 10.95 22.06 8.05
C ILE A 63 10.91 21.67 9.55
N GLY A 64 10.16 22.42 10.37
CA GLY A 64 9.95 22.10 11.79
C GLY A 64 9.21 20.78 12.09
N THR A 65 8.76 20.03 11.07
CA THR A 65 8.19 18.67 11.23
C THR A 65 9.23 17.57 11.36
N ILE A 66 10.51 17.88 11.13
CA ILE A 66 11.64 16.95 11.31
C ILE A 66 12.08 16.91 12.77
N GLY A 67 12.00 18.04 13.48
CA GLY A 67 12.47 18.16 14.85
C GLY A 67 13.99 18.32 14.96
N GLY A 68 14.55 17.94 16.11
CA GLY A 68 15.97 17.98 16.43
C GLY A 68 16.70 16.66 16.11
N LYS A 69 18.04 16.72 16.15
CA LYS A 69 18.87 15.51 16.21
C LYS A 69 18.92 14.99 17.66
N TYR A 70 19.01 13.67 17.79
CA TYR A 70 19.17 12.93 19.04
C TYR A 70 20.15 11.77 18.80
N ASP A 71 20.75 11.19 19.85
CA ASP A 71 21.47 9.92 19.74
C ASP A 71 20.47 8.77 19.94
N THR A 72 20.47 7.79 19.04
CA THR A 72 19.62 6.59 19.17
C THR A 72 20.00 5.73 20.38
N ARG A 73 21.21 5.90 20.92
CA ARG A 73 21.67 5.22 22.15
C ARG A 73 20.92 5.69 23.39
N ASP A 74 20.55 6.96 23.46
CA ASP A 74 19.80 7.53 24.60
C ASP A 74 18.37 6.99 24.67
N PHE A 75 17.84 6.51 23.52
CA PHE A 75 16.47 6.05 23.35
C PHE A 75 16.39 4.59 22.90
N CYS A 76 17.08 3.67 23.60
CA CYS A 76 17.01 2.22 23.34
C CYS A 76 15.65 1.55 23.70
N TYR A 77 14.54 2.29 23.68
CA TYR A 77 13.19 1.80 23.96
C TYR A 77 12.12 2.62 23.23
N ASN A 78 10.98 2.01 22.92
CA ASN A 78 9.84 2.72 22.33
C ASN A 78 9.28 3.75 23.31
N THR A 79 9.40 5.03 22.95
CA THR A 79 8.82 6.16 23.69
C THR A 79 7.29 6.13 23.66
N THR A 80 6.63 6.66 24.70
CA THR A 80 5.17 6.63 24.84
C THR A 80 4.43 7.49 23.80
N ASP A 81 5.07 8.54 23.30
CA ASP A 81 4.57 9.40 22.21
C ASP A 81 5.05 8.96 20.81
N ARG A 82 5.99 8.01 20.75
CA ARG A 82 6.72 7.57 19.54
C ARG A 82 7.62 8.64 18.91
N LYS A 83 8.19 9.55 19.70
CA LYS A 83 9.38 10.30 19.30
C LYS A 83 10.64 9.44 19.27
N CYS A 84 11.71 9.98 18.68
CA CYS A 84 13.06 9.39 18.66
C CYS A 84 13.17 8.05 17.92
N ASN A 85 12.31 7.79 16.94
CA ASN A 85 12.34 6.54 16.16
C ASN A 85 13.13 6.63 14.84
N HIS A 86 13.12 7.79 14.18
CA HIS A 86 13.69 8.01 12.86
C HIS A 86 15.04 8.76 12.95
N PRO A 87 16.15 8.23 12.41
CA PRO A 87 17.51 8.74 12.68
C PRO A 87 17.76 10.17 12.19
N SER A 88 16.95 10.67 11.25
CA SER A 88 17.04 12.06 10.76
C SER A 88 16.26 13.10 11.58
N GLY A 89 15.47 12.71 12.60
CA GLY A 89 14.67 13.66 13.36
C GLY A 89 13.74 13.04 14.41
N ASP A 90 13.76 13.58 15.63
CA ASP A 90 13.04 13.06 16.80
C ASP A 90 11.50 13.13 16.69
N VAL A 91 10.96 14.14 16.00
CA VAL A 91 9.50 14.35 15.87
C VAL A 91 8.88 13.49 14.74
N ILE A 92 9.67 12.88 13.87
CA ILE A 92 9.15 12.14 12.71
C ILE A 92 8.39 10.89 13.16
N GLY A 93 7.12 10.77 12.78
CA GLY A 93 6.25 9.64 13.12
C GLY A 93 5.56 9.71 14.49
N ASN A 94 5.87 10.72 15.30
CA ASN A 94 5.22 11.04 16.57
C ASN A 94 3.71 11.28 16.42
N GLN A 95 2.95 11.07 17.48
CA GLN A 95 1.54 11.47 17.58
C GLN A 95 1.36 12.96 17.29
N GLY A 96 0.30 13.31 16.55
CA GLY A 96 -0.01 14.70 16.17
C GLY A 96 0.75 15.21 14.94
N THR A 97 1.60 14.41 14.29
CA THR A 97 2.25 14.77 13.02
C THR A 97 1.29 14.73 11.83
N PHE A 98 1.64 15.43 10.74
CA PHE A 98 0.82 15.50 9.53
C PHE A 98 0.80 14.19 8.75
N PHE A 99 -0.37 13.82 8.22
CA PHE A 99 -0.48 12.79 7.20
C PHE A 99 0.10 13.24 5.87
N GLY A 100 1.04 12.47 5.33
CA GLY A 100 1.63 12.65 4.02
C GLY A 100 0.64 12.37 2.88
N ARG A 101 1.14 12.38 1.64
CA ARG A 101 0.33 12.09 0.45
C ARG A 101 1.05 11.18 -0.53
N ASN A 102 0.27 10.37 -1.23
CA ASN A 102 0.72 9.57 -2.37
C ASN A 102 0.41 10.18 -3.74
N MET A 103 -0.54 11.13 -3.76
CA MET A 103 -0.99 11.85 -4.94
C MET A 103 -1.24 13.31 -4.56
N LEU A 104 -1.07 14.20 -5.52
CA LEU A 104 -1.31 15.63 -5.35
C LEU A 104 -2.79 15.91 -5.00
N PRO A 105 -3.10 17.03 -4.32
CA PRO A 105 -4.49 17.41 -4.04
C PRO A 105 -5.26 17.65 -5.35
N SER A 106 -6.40 16.97 -5.52
CA SER A 106 -7.27 17.08 -6.71
C SER A 106 -8.41 18.09 -6.54
N THR A 107 -8.25 19.12 -5.71
CA THR A 107 -9.20 20.25 -5.73
C THR A 107 -8.97 21.07 -7.00
N SER A 108 -10.05 21.52 -7.65
CA SER A 108 -10.02 22.25 -8.93
C SER A 108 -9.04 23.44 -8.91
N ASN A 109 -9.05 24.21 -7.83
CA ASN A 109 -8.12 25.32 -7.59
C ASN A 109 -6.64 24.85 -7.49
N TRP A 110 -6.39 23.69 -6.88
CA TRP A 110 -5.05 23.11 -6.76
C TRP A 110 -4.48 22.60 -8.07
N MET A 111 -5.30 22.09 -9.00
CA MET A 111 -4.82 21.70 -10.33
C MET A 111 -4.25 22.91 -11.10
N ARG A 112 -4.93 24.06 -11.02
CA ARG A 112 -4.48 25.32 -11.63
C ARG A 112 -3.19 25.86 -10.99
N ILE A 113 -3.10 25.80 -9.66
CA ILE A 113 -1.89 26.18 -8.90
C ILE A 113 -0.72 25.20 -9.17
N ASN A 114 -0.99 23.91 -9.30
CA ASN A 114 0.04 22.91 -9.60
C ASN A 114 0.62 23.09 -11.02
N TRP A 115 -0.18 23.56 -11.97
CA TRP A 115 0.25 23.80 -13.35
C TRP A 115 0.99 25.15 -13.53
N TYR A 116 0.41 26.23 -13.00
CA TYR A 116 0.89 27.61 -13.22
C TYR A 116 1.57 28.26 -12.01
N GLY A 117 1.56 27.61 -10.84
CA GLY A 117 1.99 28.19 -9.58
C GLY A 117 0.94 29.06 -8.91
N PHE A 118 1.19 29.45 -7.65
CA PHE A 118 0.32 30.38 -6.92
C PHE A 118 0.25 31.78 -7.57
N LEU A 119 1.31 32.16 -8.30
CA LEU A 119 1.37 33.40 -9.09
C LEU A 119 0.51 33.36 -10.38
N GLY A 120 0.08 32.17 -10.80
CA GLY A 120 -0.85 31.97 -11.90
C GLY A 120 -0.27 32.20 -13.30
N LYS A 121 -1.12 31.92 -14.31
CA LYS A 121 -0.72 31.80 -15.71
C LYS A 121 -0.01 33.05 -16.25
N LYS A 122 -0.61 34.24 -16.08
CA LYS A 122 -0.07 35.50 -16.64
C LYS A 122 1.36 35.82 -16.15
N PHE A 123 1.67 35.51 -14.90
CA PHE A 123 3.01 35.74 -14.35
C PHE A 123 4.02 34.73 -14.92
N LYS A 124 3.64 33.45 -14.97
CA LYS A 124 4.47 32.37 -15.53
C LYS A 124 4.78 32.56 -17.01
N ASP A 125 3.80 33.01 -17.79
CA ASP A 125 3.95 33.30 -19.22
C ASP A 125 4.86 34.53 -19.48
N MET A 126 5.00 35.44 -18.49
CA MET A 126 5.76 36.70 -18.60
C MET A 126 7.18 36.63 -18.03
N PHE A 127 7.43 35.81 -17.01
CA PHE A 127 8.73 35.71 -16.33
C PHE A 127 9.33 34.28 -16.30
N GLY A 128 8.63 33.28 -16.84
CA GLY A 128 9.08 31.89 -16.80
C GLY A 128 9.00 31.26 -15.41
N HIS A 129 9.92 30.34 -15.10
CA HIS A 129 9.94 29.61 -13.83
C HIS A 129 10.77 30.36 -12.77
N VAL A 130 10.11 30.85 -11.70
CA VAL A 130 10.73 31.68 -10.66
C VAL A 130 10.32 31.22 -9.26
N CYS A 131 11.26 31.18 -8.31
CA CYS A 131 11.04 30.90 -6.88
C CYS A 131 10.31 29.57 -6.53
N GLY A 132 10.60 28.50 -7.26
CA GLY A 132 10.37 27.12 -6.79
C GLY A 132 8.93 26.59 -6.90
N LEU A 133 8.71 25.39 -6.33
CA LEU A 133 7.51 24.56 -6.57
C LEU A 133 6.18 25.26 -6.25
N ILE A 134 6.14 26.04 -5.17
CA ILE A 134 4.90 26.62 -4.64
C ILE A 134 4.45 27.83 -5.49
N LEU A 135 5.40 28.67 -5.91
CA LEU A 135 5.10 29.94 -6.57
C LEU A 135 4.91 29.82 -8.09
N SER A 136 5.64 28.91 -8.75
CA SER A 136 5.66 28.76 -10.23
C SER A 136 5.11 27.42 -10.75
N GLY A 137 4.70 26.50 -9.87
CA GLY A 137 4.12 25.21 -10.25
C GLY A 137 5.14 24.20 -10.78
N LEU A 138 4.66 22.99 -11.09
CA LEU A 138 5.49 21.81 -11.35
C LEU A 138 6.13 21.80 -12.75
N VAL A 139 5.43 22.33 -13.76
CA VAL A 139 5.86 22.31 -15.17
C VAL A 139 7.02 23.30 -15.39
N GLY A 140 8.18 22.80 -15.83
CA GLY A 140 9.38 23.58 -16.16
C GLY A 140 10.57 23.45 -15.19
N PHE A 141 10.50 22.55 -14.19
CA PHE A 141 11.54 22.41 -13.17
C PHE A 141 12.79 21.65 -13.67
N ARG A 142 14.00 22.15 -13.39
CA ARG A 142 15.26 21.68 -14.02
C ARG A 142 15.99 20.51 -13.34
N LYS A 143 15.59 20.07 -12.15
CA LYS A 143 16.14 18.85 -11.49
C LYS A 143 15.06 18.11 -10.71
N PRO A 144 15.03 16.76 -10.71
CA PRO A 144 14.21 16.00 -9.77
C PRO A 144 14.66 16.26 -8.32
N LYS A 145 13.78 15.98 -7.36
CA LYS A 145 14.06 16.05 -5.92
C LYS A 145 13.92 14.66 -5.34
N ASP A 146 14.98 14.17 -4.70
CA ASP A 146 15.11 12.78 -4.27
C ASP A 146 14.61 12.56 -2.82
N HIS A 147 14.60 11.31 -2.35
CA HIS A 147 13.66 10.77 -1.34
C HIS A 147 13.86 11.16 0.14
N GLY A 148 14.31 12.39 0.42
CA GLY A 148 14.30 12.98 1.76
C GLY A 148 12.90 13.44 2.23
N VAL A 149 11.89 12.56 2.16
CA VAL A 149 10.51 12.83 2.61
C VAL A 149 10.27 12.18 3.97
N PRO A 150 10.12 12.98 5.06
CA PRO A 150 9.84 12.45 6.39
C PRO A 150 8.66 11.47 6.43
N TYR A 151 8.78 10.47 7.30
CA TYR A 151 7.77 9.43 7.45
C TYR A 151 6.42 10.01 7.93
N SER A 152 5.35 9.55 7.29
CA SER A 152 3.96 9.80 7.67
C SER A 152 3.04 8.82 6.94
N LEU A 153 1.97 8.37 7.61
CA LEU A 153 0.85 7.69 6.94
C LEU A 153 0.18 8.65 5.96
N THR A 154 -0.42 8.14 4.88
CA THR A 154 -1.01 8.99 3.85
C THR A 154 -2.53 9.05 3.89
N LYS A 155 -3.12 10.10 3.32
CA LYS A 155 -4.59 10.15 3.17
C LYS A 155 -5.12 9.03 2.27
N GLN A 156 -4.35 8.62 1.27
CA GLN A 156 -4.70 7.50 0.38
C GLN A 156 -4.69 6.15 1.11
N PHE A 157 -3.78 5.94 2.08
CA PHE A 157 -3.78 4.77 2.96
C PHE A 157 -5.12 4.61 3.68
N PHE A 158 -5.58 5.64 4.38
CA PHE A 158 -6.85 5.56 5.12
C PHE A 158 -8.03 5.23 4.22
N SER A 159 -8.11 5.83 3.02
CA SER A 159 -9.21 5.57 2.08
C SER A 159 -9.30 4.11 1.60
N ILE A 160 -8.17 3.43 1.36
CA ILE A 160 -8.21 2.01 0.92
C ILE A 160 -8.45 1.03 2.06
N TYR A 161 -8.13 1.40 3.31
CA TYR A 161 -8.33 0.57 4.49
C TYR A 161 -9.74 0.67 5.10
N LYS A 162 -10.68 1.36 4.45
CA LYS A 162 -12.11 1.43 4.84
C LYS A 162 -12.89 0.13 4.57
N MET A 163 -12.31 -1.02 4.90
CA MET A 163 -12.84 -2.35 4.60
C MET A 163 -13.92 -2.82 5.60
N HIS A 164 -14.85 -1.93 5.98
CA HIS A 164 -15.91 -2.22 6.95
C HIS A 164 -16.81 -3.39 6.51
N SER A 165 -16.97 -3.59 5.20
CA SER A 165 -17.69 -4.72 4.58
C SER A 165 -17.06 -6.10 4.83
N LEU A 166 -15.92 -6.19 5.52
CA LEU A 166 -15.36 -7.46 6.00
C LEU A 166 -16.10 -8.00 7.25
N LEU A 167 -16.87 -7.15 7.95
CA LEU A 167 -17.62 -7.56 9.12
C LEU A 167 -18.92 -8.30 8.70
N PRO A 168 -19.17 -9.53 9.21
CA PRO A 168 -20.41 -10.25 8.92
C PRO A 168 -21.57 -9.69 9.75
N ASN A 169 -22.79 -9.76 9.21
CA ASN A 169 -24.01 -9.33 9.91
C ASN A 169 -24.33 -10.17 11.17
N LYS A 170 -23.80 -11.39 11.27
CA LYS A 170 -24.02 -12.32 12.39
C LYS A 170 -22.74 -13.11 12.69
N PHE A 171 -22.40 -13.25 13.97
CA PHE A 171 -21.35 -14.16 14.43
C PHE A 171 -21.93 -15.54 14.72
N ILE A 172 -21.37 -16.58 14.09
CA ILE A 172 -21.74 -17.97 14.36
C ILE A 172 -20.92 -18.47 15.55
N LEU A 173 -21.50 -18.38 16.76
CA LEU A 173 -20.90 -18.95 17.96
C LEU A 173 -20.91 -20.49 17.87
N ARG A 174 -19.77 -21.12 18.15
CA ARG A 174 -19.59 -22.57 18.05
C ARG A 174 -19.30 -23.19 19.43
N ASN A 175 -19.91 -24.35 19.70
CA ASN A 175 -19.68 -25.07 20.95
C ASN A 175 -18.39 -25.92 20.87
N ILE A 176 -17.36 -25.50 21.61
CA ILE A 176 -16.04 -26.14 21.71
C ILE A 176 -16.11 -27.55 22.35
N LYS A 177 -17.26 -27.94 22.94
CA LYS A 177 -17.47 -29.27 23.53
C LYS A 177 -18.18 -30.28 22.59
N SER A 178 -18.63 -29.86 21.40
CA SER A 178 -19.36 -30.74 20.48
C SER A 178 -18.43 -31.69 19.73
N THR A 179 -18.77 -32.98 19.66
CA THR A 179 -17.94 -34.03 19.03
C THR A 179 -18.23 -34.28 17.55
N THR A 180 -19.22 -33.63 16.94
CA THR A 180 -19.64 -33.88 15.54
C THR A 180 -19.29 -32.72 14.59
N PRO A 181 -18.23 -32.85 13.76
CA PRO A 181 -17.87 -31.87 12.76
C PRO A 181 -18.67 -32.08 11.45
N LYS A 182 -19.97 -31.74 11.46
CA LYS A 182 -20.73 -31.55 10.21
C LYS A 182 -20.88 -30.06 9.95
N TYR A 183 -20.24 -29.60 8.89
CA TYR A 183 -20.18 -28.18 8.51
C TYR A 183 -20.54 -28.01 7.04
N GLU A 184 -21.54 -27.17 6.77
CA GLU A 184 -21.68 -26.53 5.47
C GLU A 184 -21.31 -25.06 5.63
N CYS A 185 -20.34 -24.61 4.84
CA CYS A 185 -20.08 -23.19 4.67
C CYS A 185 -21.16 -22.63 3.74
N PRO A 186 -21.80 -21.49 4.04
CA PRO A 186 -22.62 -20.79 3.06
C PRO A 186 -21.77 -20.48 1.83
N LEU A 187 -22.12 -21.07 0.68
CA LEU A 187 -21.47 -20.78 -0.59
C LEU A 187 -21.89 -19.39 -1.04
N VAL A 188 -20.93 -18.47 -1.14
CA VAL A 188 -21.15 -17.17 -1.78
C VAL A 188 -20.97 -17.38 -3.28
N SER A 189 -22.05 -17.23 -4.05
CA SER A 189 -22.03 -17.30 -5.52
C SER A 189 -21.51 -16.00 -6.15
N GLU A 190 -20.69 -16.09 -7.20
CA GLU A 190 -20.07 -14.95 -7.90
C GLU A 190 -20.38 -14.88 -9.41
N ASN A 191 -20.25 -13.69 -9.99
CA ASN A 191 -20.13 -13.39 -11.43
C ASN A 191 -19.23 -12.11 -11.58
N LYS A 192 -18.79 -11.57 -12.74
CA LYS A 192 -18.52 -12.04 -14.11
C LYS A 192 -18.03 -10.91 -15.04
N TRP A 193 -18.71 -9.75 -15.12
CA TRP A 193 -18.77 -8.88 -16.32
C TRP A 193 -17.52 -7.98 -16.54
N GLU A 194 -17.76 -6.79 -17.11
CA GLU A 194 -17.15 -6.26 -18.34
C GLU A 194 -17.47 -4.74 -18.42
N ASP A 195 -17.04 -3.87 -17.51
CA ASP A 195 -15.62 -3.58 -17.24
C ASP A 195 -15.33 -3.13 -15.80
N LEU A 196 -16.35 -3.00 -14.96
CA LEU A 196 -16.22 -2.78 -13.51
C LEU A 196 -16.66 -4.01 -12.70
N THR A 197 -17.86 -4.56 -12.92
CA THR A 197 -18.40 -5.76 -12.22
C THR A 197 -19.48 -6.46 -13.07
N ASN A 198 -19.72 -7.79 -12.93
CA ASN A 198 -21.10 -8.26 -13.09
C ASN A 198 -21.72 -8.01 -11.76
N ASP A 199 -22.44 -6.94 -11.76
CA ASP A 199 -23.78 -6.94 -11.29
C ASP A 199 -24.49 -5.88 -12.14
N ASN A 200 -25.55 -6.25 -12.86
CA ASN A 200 -26.22 -5.30 -13.77
C ASN A 200 -26.94 -4.23 -12.95
N GLU A 201 -27.48 -4.64 -11.81
CA GLU A 201 -28.11 -3.83 -10.78
C GLU A 201 -27.11 -2.80 -10.25
N VAL A 202 -25.83 -3.18 -10.06
CA VAL A 202 -24.78 -2.21 -9.67
C VAL A 202 -24.42 -1.25 -10.81
N ILE A 203 -24.40 -1.69 -12.07
CA ILE A 203 -24.13 -0.78 -13.21
C ILE A 203 -25.27 0.25 -13.34
N GLU A 204 -26.52 -0.19 -13.21
CA GLU A 204 -27.71 0.67 -13.25
C GLU A 204 -27.72 1.65 -12.07
N ALA A 205 -27.50 1.18 -10.83
CA ALA A 205 -27.40 2.03 -9.65
C ALA A 205 -26.25 3.04 -9.73
N LEU A 206 -25.10 2.67 -10.32
CA LEU A 206 -23.99 3.61 -10.56
C LEU A 206 -24.35 4.68 -11.60
N ARG A 207 -25.10 4.33 -12.65
CA ARG A 207 -25.58 5.31 -13.64
C ARG A 207 -26.61 6.27 -13.05
N GLU A 208 -27.54 5.76 -12.25
CA GLU A 208 -28.55 6.54 -11.54
C GLU A 208 -27.91 7.56 -10.58
N VAL A 209 -26.96 7.13 -9.75
CA VAL A 209 -26.34 7.98 -8.72
C VAL A 209 -25.33 8.99 -9.29
N TYR A 210 -24.58 8.62 -10.33
CA TYR A 210 -23.48 9.45 -10.85
C TYR A 210 -23.78 10.13 -12.21
N GLU A 211 -25.00 10.03 -12.74
CA GLU A 211 -25.42 10.68 -14.00
C GLU A 211 -24.52 10.30 -15.20
N GLU A 212 -24.11 9.03 -15.28
CA GLU A 212 -23.10 8.49 -16.20
C GLU A 212 -21.70 9.16 -16.14
N ASN A 213 -21.47 10.10 -15.22
CA ASN A 213 -20.22 10.85 -15.12
C ASN A 213 -19.18 10.13 -14.25
N VAL A 214 -18.29 9.40 -14.90
CA VAL A 214 -17.20 8.63 -14.26
C VAL A 214 -16.26 9.48 -13.41
N ASP A 215 -16.07 10.78 -13.73
CA ASP A 215 -15.20 11.66 -12.95
C ASP A 215 -15.81 12.06 -11.59
N LYS A 216 -17.12 11.87 -11.39
CA LYS A 216 -17.80 12.04 -10.10
C LYS A 216 -17.68 10.80 -9.19
N LEU A 217 -17.25 9.64 -9.71
CA LEU A 217 -17.26 8.37 -8.98
C LEU A 217 -16.38 8.41 -7.72
N ASP A 218 -16.98 8.16 -6.56
CA ASP A 218 -16.25 8.11 -5.30
C ASP A 218 -15.21 6.99 -5.28
N LEU A 219 -14.02 7.30 -4.77
CA LEU A 219 -12.94 6.32 -4.63
C LEU A 219 -13.37 5.08 -3.86
N LEU A 220 -14.16 5.22 -2.79
CA LEU A 220 -14.62 4.07 -2.01
C LEU A 220 -15.54 3.16 -2.84
N VAL A 221 -16.53 3.76 -3.51
CA VAL A 221 -17.47 3.04 -4.37
C VAL A 221 -16.72 2.34 -5.52
N GLY A 222 -15.82 3.05 -6.20
CA GLY A 222 -14.97 2.48 -7.25
C GLY A 222 -13.99 1.40 -6.77
N LEU A 223 -13.65 1.33 -5.47
CA LEU A 223 -12.86 0.23 -4.91
C LEU A 223 -13.72 -1.00 -4.57
N HIS A 224 -14.95 -0.81 -4.11
CA HIS A 224 -15.86 -1.93 -3.81
C HIS A 224 -16.48 -2.53 -5.09
N ALA A 225 -16.87 -1.69 -6.05
CA ALA A 225 -17.51 -2.10 -7.30
C ALA A 225 -16.53 -2.67 -8.35
N LYS A 226 -15.21 -2.65 -8.12
CA LYS A 226 -14.22 -3.10 -9.12
C LYS A 226 -13.88 -4.59 -8.97
N LYS A 227 -13.97 -5.30 -10.10
CA LYS A 227 -13.64 -6.72 -10.27
C LYS A 227 -12.30 -7.07 -9.62
N LYS A 228 -12.37 -8.10 -8.78
CA LYS A 228 -11.21 -8.64 -8.06
C LYS A 228 -10.38 -9.54 -8.96
N ILE A 229 -9.10 -9.66 -8.62
CA ILE A 229 -8.21 -10.64 -9.24
C ILE A 229 -8.48 -11.98 -8.56
N LYS A 230 -8.40 -13.09 -9.30
CA LYS A 230 -8.60 -14.43 -8.75
C LYS A 230 -7.62 -14.69 -7.60
N GLY A 231 -8.14 -15.08 -6.45
CA GLY A 231 -7.36 -15.25 -5.21
C GLY A 231 -7.05 -13.97 -4.42
N PHE A 232 -7.44 -12.78 -4.90
CA PHE A 232 -7.27 -11.52 -4.17
C PHE A 232 -8.59 -11.11 -3.51
N ALA A 233 -8.56 -10.84 -2.20
CA ALA A 233 -9.71 -10.25 -1.51
C ALA A 233 -10.00 -8.79 -1.91
N ILE A 234 -8.98 -8.09 -2.45
CA ILE A 234 -9.00 -6.68 -2.87
C ILE A 234 -8.87 -6.55 -4.39
N ASN A 235 -9.39 -5.46 -4.96
CA ASN A 235 -9.26 -5.18 -6.39
C ASN A 235 -7.83 -4.73 -6.79
N GLY A 236 -7.51 -4.74 -8.09
CA GLY A 236 -6.18 -4.36 -8.58
C GLY A 236 -5.76 -2.90 -8.32
N THR A 237 -6.70 -1.96 -8.23
CA THR A 237 -6.40 -0.56 -7.82
C THR A 237 -6.00 -0.51 -6.35
N ALA A 238 -6.77 -1.16 -5.47
CA ALA A 238 -6.43 -1.29 -4.05
C ALA A 238 -5.07 -1.97 -3.87
N PHE A 239 -4.78 -3.02 -4.64
CA PHE A 239 -3.49 -3.70 -4.60
C PHE A 239 -2.31 -2.81 -4.99
N PHE A 240 -2.41 -1.96 -6.03
CA PHE A 240 -1.29 -1.07 -6.37
C PHE A 240 -1.11 0.09 -5.37
N ILE A 241 -2.19 0.59 -4.77
CA ILE A 241 -2.10 1.55 -3.68
C ILE A 241 -1.49 0.86 -2.46
N LEU A 242 -1.87 -0.38 -2.16
CA LEU A 242 -1.29 -1.22 -1.12
C LEU A 242 0.20 -1.50 -1.39
N LEU A 243 0.62 -1.79 -2.63
CA LEU A 243 2.02 -1.97 -3.00
C LEU A 243 2.84 -0.71 -2.70
N LEU A 244 2.36 0.45 -3.16
CA LEU A 244 2.95 1.77 -2.87
C LEU A 244 3.04 2.06 -1.36
N ILE A 245 2.01 1.65 -0.60
CA ILE A 245 1.97 1.71 0.86
C ILE A 245 2.98 0.73 1.46
N THR A 246 3.06 -0.51 1.00
CA THR A 246 4.02 -1.51 1.48
C THR A 246 5.45 -1.07 1.21
N SER A 247 5.73 -0.44 0.06
CA SER A 247 7.03 0.18 -0.22
C SER A 247 7.33 1.40 0.65
N ARG A 248 6.30 2.08 1.19
CA ARG A 248 6.45 3.10 2.26
C ARG A 248 6.66 2.48 3.64
N TYR A 249 5.96 1.40 3.96
CA TYR A 249 6.12 0.66 5.22
C TYR A 249 7.46 -0.09 5.28
N ALA A 250 7.98 -0.60 4.16
CA ALA A 250 9.33 -1.13 4.06
C ALA A 250 10.36 -0.04 4.37
N SER A 251 10.25 1.13 3.72
CA SER A 251 11.08 2.30 4.04
C SER A 251 10.88 2.82 5.48
N MET A 252 9.70 2.61 6.10
CA MET A 252 9.48 2.89 7.53
C MET A 252 10.23 1.89 8.42
N LEU A 253 10.18 0.59 8.12
CA LEU A 253 10.94 -0.44 8.85
C LEU A 253 12.45 -0.24 8.69
N GLU A 254 12.91 0.15 7.49
CA GLU A 254 14.31 0.51 7.20
C GLU A 254 14.76 1.80 7.92
N ALA A 255 13.84 2.74 8.17
CA ALA A 255 14.13 3.99 8.86
C ALA A 255 13.88 3.93 10.38
N ASP A 256 13.23 2.89 10.88
CA ASP A 256 13.02 2.66 12.30
C ASP A 256 14.22 1.88 12.86
N HIS A 257 14.95 2.52 13.77
CA HIS A 257 16.14 1.92 14.36
C HIS A 257 15.84 0.61 15.11
N PHE A 258 14.64 0.40 15.65
CA PHE A 258 14.26 -0.85 16.33
C PHE A 258 14.14 -2.06 15.41
N PHE A 259 13.93 -1.84 14.11
CA PHE A 259 13.91 -2.91 13.09
C PHE A 259 15.22 -2.99 12.28
N THR A 260 16.21 -2.13 12.59
CA THR A 260 17.50 -2.08 11.90
C THR A 260 18.66 -2.10 12.90
N ILE A 261 19.21 -0.95 13.28
CA ILE A 261 20.44 -0.81 14.08
C ILE A 261 20.30 -1.43 15.47
N ASN A 262 19.12 -1.25 16.08
CA ASN A 262 18.78 -1.72 17.41
C ASN A 262 18.02 -3.06 17.40
N PHE A 263 17.83 -3.72 16.25
CA PHE A 263 17.28 -5.07 16.17
C PHE A 263 18.35 -6.12 16.55
N ASN A 264 18.75 -6.11 17.82
CA ASN A 264 19.86 -6.90 18.34
C ASN A 264 19.62 -7.33 19.80
N SER A 265 20.45 -8.26 20.29
CA SER A 265 20.32 -8.83 21.64
C SER A 265 20.66 -7.86 22.77
N GLN A 266 21.31 -6.72 22.51
CA GLN A 266 21.53 -5.68 23.52
C GLN A 266 20.24 -4.92 23.82
N THR A 267 19.44 -4.62 22.79
CA THR A 267 18.16 -3.89 22.93
C THR A 267 17.02 -4.84 23.34
N TYR A 268 16.92 -6.01 22.70
CA TYR A 268 15.79 -6.93 22.87
C TYR A 268 15.99 -7.99 23.97
N ALA A 269 17.18 -8.06 24.57
CA ALA A 269 17.72 -9.24 25.26
C ALA A 269 17.81 -10.49 24.35
N GLU A 270 18.72 -11.40 24.67
CA GLU A 270 18.92 -12.63 23.89
C GLU A 270 17.63 -13.46 23.76
N LYS A 271 16.94 -13.71 24.88
CA LYS A 271 15.66 -14.43 24.91
C LYS A 271 14.51 -13.70 24.19
N GLY A 272 14.53 -12.36 24.17
CA GLY A 272 13.50 -11.57 23.48
C GLY A 272 13.70 -11.57 21.96
N LEU A 273 14.95 -11.47 21.50
CA LEU A 273 15.27 -11.63 20.08
C LEU A 273 15.00 -13.06 19.59
N GLU A 274 15.36 -14.07 20.39
CA GLU A 274 15.01 -15.47 20.12
C GLU A 274 13.49 -15.70 20.04
N TRP A 275 12.72 -15.05 20.91
CA TRP A 275 11.25 -15.10 20.90
C TRP A 275 10.67 -14.53 19.61
N VAL A 276 11.18 -13.39 19.13
CA VAL A 276 10.77 -12.80 17.85
C VAL A 276 11.13 -13.74 16.69
N ASN A 277 12.38 -14.19 16.61
CA ASN A 277 12.89 -15.03 15.53
C ASN A 277 12.31 -16.45 15.47
N LYS A 278 11.60 -16.91 16.52
CA LYS A 278 10.87 -18.19 16.55
C LYS A 278 9.38 -18.07 16.22
N THR A 279 8.85 -16.86 16.05
CA THR A 279 7.40 -16.61 15.92
C THR A 279 7.06 -16.18 14.50
N GLU A 280 6.64 -17.13 13.67
CA GLU A 280 6.39 -16.93 12.23
C GLU A 280 4.94 -16.54 11.92
N ALA A 281 3.99 -17.04 12.71
CA ALA A 281 2.56 -16.88 12.45
C ALA A 281 1.72 -16.58 13.69
N LEU A 282 0.53 -16.01 13.47
CA LEU A 282 -0.52 -15.89 14.50
C LEU A 282 -0.87 -17.26 15.13
N LYS A 283 -0.71 -18.35 14.37
CA LYS A 283 -0.85 -19.72 14.88
C LYS A 283 0.09 -19.99 16.06
N ASP A 284 1.35 -19.57 15.98
CA ASP A 284 2.37 -19.83 17.01
C ASP A 284 2.15 -18.97 18.26
N VAL A 285 1.40 -17.87 18.13
CA VAL A 285 0.91 -17.07 19.26
C VAL A 285 -0.29 -17.76 19.92
N ILE A 286 -1.26 -18.25 19.13
CA ILE A 286 -2.41 -19.01 19.64
C ILE A 286 -1.95 -20.28 20.36
N ASP A 287 -1.07 -21.07 19.75
CA ASP A 287 -0.57 -22.34 20.30
C ASP A 287 0.15 -22.17 21.65
N ARG A 288 0.78 -21.02 21.86
CA ARG A 288 1.50 -20.66 23.10
C ARG A 288 0.57 -20.41 24.29
N HIS A 289 -0.65 -19.97 24.03
CA HIS A 289 -1.66 -19.67 25.06
C HIS A 289 -2.78 -20.71 25.11
N PHE A 290 -3.06 -21.39 24.00
CA PHE A 290 -4.19 -22.31 23.82
C PHE A 290 -3.79 -23.54 22.98
N LEU A 291 -2.78 -24.28 23.46
CA LEU A 291 -2.10 -25.38 22.75
C LEU A 291 -3.01 -26.46 22.14
N ASP A 292 -4.17 -26.71 22.77
CA ASP A 292 -5.15 -27.69 22.30
C ASP A 292 -6.14 -27.14 21.24
N MET A 293 -6.23 -25.81 21.08
CA MET A 293 -7.26 -25.17 20.27
C MET A 293 -7.03 -25.40 18.77
N THR A 294 -5.83 -25.11 18.27
CA THR A 294 -5.50 -25.34 16.86
C THR A 294 -5.43 -26.83 16.55
N ARG A 295 -4.86 -27.63 17.45
CA ARG A 295 -4.78 -29.10 17.33
C ARG A 295 -6.15 -29.75 17.14
N LYS A 296 -7.20 -29.24 17.81
CA LYS A 296 -8.57 -29.79 17.72
C LYS A 296 -9.38 -29.21 16.57
N TRP A 297 -9.22 -27.92 16.25
CA TRP A 297 -10.15 -27.19 15.38
C TRP A 297 -9.55 -26.59 14.10
N MET A 298 -8.23 -26.46 13.99
CA MET A 298 -7.57 -25.80 12.87
C MET A 298 -6.95 -26.83 11.92
N ARG A 299 -7.59 -27.05 10.77
CA ARG A 299 -7.12 -27.96 9.71
C ARG A 299 -6.25 -27.26 8.67
N CYS A 300 -6.39 -25.94 8.54
CA CYS A 300 -5.63 -25.11 7.61
C CYS A 300 -4.21 -24.79 8.14
N SER A 301 -3.35 -24.24 7.27
CA SER A 301 -1.98 -23.85 7.64
C SER A 301 -1.86 -22.45 8.25
N SER A 302 -2.89 -21.62 8.17
CA SER A 302 -2.87 -20.22 8.63
C SER A 302 -4.12 -19.88 9.44
N ALA A 303 -3.92 -19.31 10.63
CA ALA A 303 -5.01 -18.91 11.52
C ALA A 303 -5.96 -17.85 10.94
N PHE A 304 -5.56 -17.16 9.86
CA PHE A 304 -6.37 -16.20 9.11
C PHE A 304 -7.27 -16.85 8.03
N SER A 305 -7.07 -18.13 7.70
CA SER A 305 -7.98 -18.87 6.81
C SER A 305 -9.21 -19.36 7.58
N VAL A 306 -10.26 -19.80 6.88
CA VAL A 306 -11.34 -20.57 7.54
C VAL A 306 -10.72 -21.86 8.10
N TRP A 307 -10.88 -22.12 9.39
CA TRP A 307 -10.15 -23.20 10.09
C TRP A 307 -10.52 -24.61 9.60
N ASP A 308 -11.77 -24.80 9.17
CA ASP A 308 -12.27 -26.05 8.57
C ASP A 308 -11.86 -26.23 7.10
N ALA A 309 -11.21 -25.24 6.48
CA ALA A 309 -10.84 -25.29 5.06
C ALA A 309 -9.93 -26.48 4.75
N ALA A 310 -10.17 -27.12 3.60
CA ALA A 310 -9.35 -28.22 3.13
C ALA A 310 -7.87 -27.79 2.98
N LEU A 311 -6.95 -28.70 3.30
CA LEU A 311 -5.52 -28.48 3.09
C LEU A 311 -5.25 -28.22 1.60
N ASN A 312 -4.52 -27.13 1.33
CA ASN A 312 -4.04 -26.84 -0.01
C ASN A 312 -3.19 -28.01 -0.52
N LYS A 313 -3.52 -28.54 -1.71
CA LYS A 313 -2.72 -29.59 -2.35
C LYS A 313 -1.27 -29.10 -2.52
N ARG A 314 -0.30 -29.90 -2.07
CA ARG A 314 1.12 -29.54 -2.16
C ARG A 314 1.50 -29.38 -3.63
N ASN A 315 1.90 -28.18 -4.02
CA ASN A 315 2.32 -27.90 -5.39
C ASN A 315 3.82 -28.19 -5.54
N TYR A 316 4.16 -29.19 -6.37
CA TYR A 316 5.52 -29.64 -6.62
C TYR A 316 6.32 -28.73 -7.57
N ILE A 317 5.66 -27.84 -8.30
CA ILE A 317 6.34 -26.83 -9.13
C ILE A 317 7.05 -25.84 -8.19
N PRO A 318 8.35 -25.53 -8.40
CA PRO A 318 9.08 -24.53 -7.61
C PRO A 318 8.37 -23.17 -7.61
N LEU A 319 8.32 -22.50 -6.45
CA LEU A 319 7.48 -21.31 -6.23
C LEU A 319 7.61 -20.26 -7.35
N TYR A 320 8.84 -19.91 -7.73
CA TYR A 320 9.14 -18.89 -8.73
C TYR A 320 8.71 -19.26 -10.16
N LEU A 321 8.55 -20.55 -10.45
CA LEU A 321 8.16 -21.07 -11.77
C LEU A 321 6.65 -21.34 -11.89
N ARG A 322 5.88 -21.12 -10.82
CA ARG A 322 4.41 -21.29 -10.86
C ARG A 322 3.79 -20.21 -11.72
N LEU A 323 2.83 -20.62 -12.56
CA LEU A 323 1.86 -19.72 -13.18
C LEU A 323 0.77 -19.37 -12.17
N THR A 324 0.33 -18.13 -12.17
CA THR A 324 -0.84 -17.67 -11.41
C THR A 324 -2.14 -18.09 -12.11
N PRO A 325 -3.17 -18.53 -11.36
CA PRO A 325 -4.32 -19.26 -11.89
C PRO A 325 -5.49 -18.38 -12.37
#